data_AF-A0A1C4YQD1-F1
#
_entry.id   AF-A0A1C4YQD1-F1
#
_cell.length_a   1.000
_cell.length_b   1.000
_cell.length_c   1.000
_cell.angle_alpha   90.00
_cell.angle_beta   90.00
_cell.angle_gamma   90.00
#
_symmetry.space_group_name_H-M   'P 1'
#
loop_
_entity.id
_entity.type
_entity.pdbx_description
1 polymer ?
#
loop_
_entity_poly.entity_id
_entity_poly.type
_entity_poly.pdbx_seq_one_letter_code
_entity_poly.pdbx_strand_id
1 'polypeptide(L)'
;MKRRILSALTVATVALAGSAVAPTAASASDAWGIVCNLTQNTWLRAAPHAQVLRTLTAGRGFRWHGQVWAEDDDVWIYGHGAEDPAIDGWVPGGNTTC
;
A
#
# COMPACT_ATOMS: atom_id res chain seq x y z
N MET A 1 7.90 51.66 -1.61
CA MET A 1 8.07 50.86 -0.36
C MET A 1 7.01 49.77 -0.20
N LYS A 2 5.71 50.05 -0.38
CA LYS A 2 4.60 49.06 -0.20
C LYS A 2 4.74 47.75 -0.99
N ARG A 3 5.20 47.78 -2.25
CA ARG A 3 5.41 46.56 -3.07
C ARG A 3 6.50 45.63 -2.53
N ARG A 4 7.58 46.17 -1.93
CA ARG A 4 8.70 45.37 -1.41
C ARG A 4 8.32 44.60 -0.15
N ILE A 5 7.42 45.16 0.66
CA ILE A 5 6.91 44.53 1.88
C ILE A 5 5.95 43.39 1.53
N LEU A 6 5.07 43.59 0.53
CA LEU A 6 4.21 42.51 0.04
C LEU A 6 5.03 41.34 -0.50
N SER A 7 6.04 41.60 -1.33
CA SER A 7 6.92 40.54 -1.86
C SER A 7 7.63 39.76 -0.75
N ALA A 8 8.09 40.45 0.30
CA ALA A 8 8.74 39.79 1.44
C ALA A 8 7.77 38.89 2.24
N LEU A 9 6.53 39.33 2.44
CA LEU A 9 5.51 38.52 3.12
C LEU A 9 5.12 37.28 2.30
N THR A 10 4.98 37.40 0.98
CA THR A 10 4.62 36.26 0.11
C THR A 10 5.70 35.18 0.10
N VAL A 11 6.98 35.58 0.12
CA VAL A 11 8.11 34.64 0.20
C VAL A 11 8.11 33.90 1.54
N ALA A 12 7.82 34.61 2.64
CA ALA A 12 7.76 34.00 3.97
C ALA A 12 6.62 32.97 4.09
N THR A 13 5.44 33.24 3.51
CA THR A 13 4.29 32.31 3.57
C THR A 13 4.52 31.03 2.75
N VAL A 14 5.21 31.11 1.61
CA VAL A 14 5.55 29.92 0.80
C VAL A 14 6.58 29.04 1.52
N ALA A 15 7.55 29.65 2.21
CA ALA A 15 8.57 28.91 2.95
C ALA A 15 7.99 28.15 4.17
N LEU A 16 6.98 28.72 4.85
CA LEU A 16 6.33 28.10 6.01
C LEU A 16 5.32 27.01 5.62
N ALA A 17 4.70 27.10 4.45
CA ALA A 17 3.81 26.05 3.91
C ALA A 17 4.58 24.85 3.33
N GLY A 18 5.89 25.01 3.09
CA GLY A 18 6.78 24.00 2.53
C GLY A 18 7.55 23.22 3.59
N SER A 19 6.96 22.92 4.75
CA SER A 19 7.50 21.92 5.66
C SER A 19 7.54 20.58 4.94
N ALA A 20 8.64 20.33 4.24
CA ALA A 20 8.93 19.09 3.56
C ALA A 20 8.83 17.99 4.61
N VAL A 21 7.82 17.13 4.49
CA VAL A 21 7.81 15.86 5.20
C VAL A 21 9.11 15.18 4.78
N ALA A 22 10.01 14.93 5.73
CA ALA A 22 11.27 14.26 5.42
C ALA A 22 10.91 13.00 4.62
N PRO A 23 11.47 12.81 3.40
CA PRO A 23 11.14 11.65 2.60
C PRO A 23 11.55 10.42 3.40
N THR A 24 10.56 9.72 3.95
CA THR A 24 10.79 8.38 4.45
C THR A 24 11.04 7.51 3.23
N ALA A 25 12.02 6.61 3.33
CA ALA A 25 12.26 5.67 2.24
C ALA A 25 10.95 4.93 1.94
N ALA A 26 10.56 4.85 0.67
CA ALA A 26 9.45 4.02 0.27
C ALA A 26 9.76 2.58 0.70
N SER A 27 9.05 2.08 1.70
CA SER A 27 9.24 0.72 2.22
C SER A 27 8.30 -0.20 1.46
N ALA A 28 8.86 -1.22 0.83
CA ALA A 28 8.13 -2.37 0.31
C ALA A 28 8.91 -3.62 0.67
N SER A 29 8.22 -4.75 0.79
CA SER A 29 8.88 -6.05 0.86
C SER A 29 9.83 -6.19 -0.34
N ASP A 30 11.09 -6.54 -0.07
CA ASP A 30 12.11 -6.76 -1.12
C ASP A 30 11.89 -8.09 -1.88
N ALA A 31 10.84 -8.83 -1.53
CA ALA A 31 10.45 -10.04 -2.24
C ALA A 31 10.05 -9.73 -3.69
N TRP A 32 10.53 -10.56 -4.61
CA TRP A 32 10.03 -10.55 -5.98
C TRP A 32 8.52 -10.81 -5.98
N GLY A 33 7.80 -10.23 -6.94
CA GLY A 33 6.40 -10.58 -7.13
C GLY A 33 5.75 -9.98 -8.37
N ILE A 34 4.62 -10.58 -8.74
CA ILE A 34 3.75 -10.16 -9.84
C ILE A 34 2.68 -9.22 -9.27
N VAL A 35 2.38 -8.13 -9.98
CA VAL A 35 1.31 -7.23 -9.59
C VAL A 35 -0.02 -7.78 -10.11
N CYS A 36 -0.89 -8.18 -9.20
CA CYS A 36 -2.26 -8.57 -9.45
C CYS A 36 -3.21 -7.42 -9.09
N ASN A 37 -4.42 -7.44 -9.62
CA ASN A 37 -5.45 -6.48 -9.26
C ASN A 37 -6.42 -7.08 -8.24
N LEU A 38 -6.78 -6.34 -7.19
CA LEU A 38 -7.83 -6.75 -6.25
C LEU A 38 -9.20 -6.56 -6.92
N THR A 39 -9.99 -7.63 -7.04
CA THR A 39 -11.32 -7.58 -7.66
C THR A 39 -12.40 -7.11 -6.70
N GLN A 40 -12.16 -7.23 -5.40
CA GLN A 40 -13.07 -6.81 -4.33
C GLN A 40 -12.31 -6.38 -3.07
N ASN A 41 -13.01 -5.71 -2.15
CA ASN A 41 -12.46 -5.41 -0.84
C ASN A 41 -12.18 -6.73 -0.12
N THR A 42 -11.02 -6.86 0.49
CA THR A 42 -10.63 -8.11 1.15
C THR A 42 -9.79 -7.88 2.39
N TRP A 43 -9.50 -8.95 3.11
CA TRP A 43 -8.64 -8.92 4.29
C TRP A 43 -7.31 -9.57 3.99
N LEU A 44 -6.24 -8.85 4.30
CA LEU A 44 -4.90 -9.41 4.42
C LEU A 44 -4.80 -10.11 5.78
N ARG A 45 -4.47 -11.39 5.81
CA ARG A 45 -4.39 -12.21 7.04
C ARG A 45 -2.99 -12.72 7.30
N ALA A 46 -2.69 -13.05 8.56
CA ALA A 46 -1.39 -13.61 8.96
C ALA A 46 -1.15 -15.03 8.41
N ALA A 47 -2.22 -15.79 8.23
CA ALA A 47 -2.31 -17.11 7.61
C ALA A 47 -3.75 -17.29 7.10
N PRO A 48 -4.06 -18.32 6.28
CA PRO A 48 -5.43 -18.69 5.98
C PRO A 48 -6.27 -18.74 7.27
N HIS A 49 -7.43 -18.07 7.24
CA HIS A 49 -8.37 -18.00 8.37
C HIS A 49 -7.87 -17.38 9.70
N ALA A 50 -6.59 -16.97 9.81
CA ALA A 50 -6.02 -16.34 11.02
C ALA A 50 -6.38 -14.85 11.13
N GLN A 51 -5.82 -14.12 12.11
CA GLN A 51 -6.17 -12.72 12.34
C GLN A 51 -5.98 -11.83 11.10
N VAL A 52 -6.87 -10.83 10.97
CA VAL A 52 -6.79 -9.80 9.93
C VAL A 52 -5.69 -8.81 10.30
N LEU A 53 -4.72 -8.65 9.42
CA LEU A 53 -3.65 -7.66 9.51
C LEU A 53 -4.13 -6.31 8.98
N ARG A 54 -4.92 -6.33 7.90
CA ARG A 54 -5.39 -5.12 7.22
C ARG A 54 -6.59 -5.39 6.31
N THR A 55 -7.40 -4.37 6.08
CA THR A 55 -8.37 -4.34 4.97
C THR A 55 -7.72 -3.75 3.72
N LEU A 56 -7.82 -4.46 2.61
CA LEU A 56 -7.37 -4.02 1.29
C LEU A 56 -8.56 -3.60 0.44
N THR A 57 -8.35 -2.59 -0.40
CA THR A 57 -9.38 -1.92 -1.18
C THR A 57 -9.44 -2.53 -2.59
N ALA A 58 -10.66 -2.80 -3.07
CA ALA A 58 -10.90 -3.22 -4.45
C ALA A 58 -10.26 -2.24 -5.46
N GLY A 59 -9.79 -2.77 -6.58
CA GLY A 59 -9.17 -1.99 -7.66
C GLY A 59 -7.74 -1.51 -7.38
N ARG A 60 -7.19 -1.79 -6.19
CA ARG A 60 -5.77 -1.54 -5.89
C ARG A 60 -4.93 -2.76 -6.21
N GLY A 61 -3.63 -2.52 -6.40
CA GLY A 61 -2.66 -3.56 -6.67
C GLY A 61 -2.37 -4.41 -5.44
N PHE A 62 -2.17 -5.70 -5.66
CA PHE A 62 -1.63 -6.66 -4.71
C PHE A 62 -0.40 -7.30 -5.35
N ARG A 63 0.77 -7.20 -4.72
CA ARG A 63 1.99 -7.85 -5.21
C ARG A 63 2.05 -9.27 -4.66
N TRP A 64 1.81 -10.26 -5.52
CA TRP A 64 1.91 -11.67 -5.18
C TRP A 64 3.37 -12.15 -5.26
N HIS A 65 3.88 -12.74 -4.18
CA HIS A 65 5.28 -13.18 -4.06
C HIS A 65 5.55 -14.60 -4.57
N GLY A 66 4.54 -15.26 -5.16
CA GLY A 66 4.66 -16.60 -5.75
C GLY A 66 4.29 -17.76 -4.83
N GLN A 67 4.09 -17.52 -3.53
CA GLN A 67 3.64 -18.54 -2.60
C GLN A 67 2.12 -18.71 -2.63
N VAL A 68 1.70 -19.96 -2.49
CA VAL A 68 0.30 -20.39 -2.53
C VAL A 68 0.07 -21.34 -1.35
N TRP A 69 -1.10 -21.22 -0.72
CA TRP A 69 -1.59 -22.17 0.27
C TRP A 69 -2.98 -22.60 -0.16
N ALA A 70 -3.13 -23.87 -0.52
CA ALA A 70 -4.43 -24.46 -0.85
C ALA A 70 -4.94 -25.24 0.36
N GLU A 71 -6.16 -24.96 0.78
CA GLU A 71 -6.86 -25.68 1.86
C GLU A 71 -8.33 -25.83 1.46
N ASP A 72 -8.86 -27.04 1.63
CA ASP A 72 -10.19 -27.44 1.17
C ASP A 72 -10.41 -27.07 -0.32
N ASP A 73 -11.24 -26.08 -0.59
CA ASP A 73 -11.57 -25.54 -1.93
C ASP A 73 -11.07 -24.09 -2.12
N ASP A 74 -10.34 -23.54 -1.14
CA ASP A 74 -9.83 -22.17 -1.17
C ASP A 74 -8.32 -22.15 -1.50
N VAL A 75 -7.97 -21.29 -2.45
CA VAL A 75 -6.58 -20.96 -2.74
C VAL A 75 -6.26 -19.62 -2.11
N TRP A 76 -5.19 -19.55 -1.32
CA TRP A 76 -4.65 -18.33 -0.74
C TRP A 76 -3.31 -17.98 -1.39
N ILE A 77 -3.08 -16.70 -1.62
CA ILE A 77 -1.82 -16.19 -2.17
C ILE A 77 -1.16 -15.22 -1.21
N TYR A 78 0.17 -15.28 -1.13
CA TYR A 78 0.97 -14.49 -0.20
C TYR A 78 1.59 -13.26 -0.85
N GLY A 79 1.54 -12.12 -0.17
CA GLY A 79 2.05 -10.86 -0.70
C GLY A 79 1.60 -9.64 0.10
N HIS A 80 1.71 -8.44 -0.48
CA HIS A 80 1.24 -7.20 0.14
C HIS A 80 0.31 -6.39 -0.79
N GLY A 81 -0.57 -5.61 -0.16
CA GLY A 81 -1.38 -4.62 -0.84
C GLY A 81 -0.63 -3.30 -1.06
N ALA A 82 -1.07 -2.52 -2.04
CA ALA A 82 -0.53 -1.19 -2.31
C ALA A 82 -0.75 -0.18 -1.17
N GLU A 83 -1.62 -0.49 -0.21
CA GLU A 83 -1.94 0.34 0.96
C GLU A 83 -0.78 0.43 1.96
N ASP A 84 -0.02 -0.66 2.10
CA ASP A 84 1.17 -0.73 2.96
C ASP A 84 2.04 -1.89 2.50
N PRO A 85 2.99 -1.59 1.59
CA PRO A 85 3.85 -2.60 1.02
C PRO A 85 4.84 -3.23 2.03
N ALA A 86 4.90 -2.76 3.28
CA ALA A 86 5.74 -3.35 4.33
C ALA A 86 5.06 -4.49 5.09
N ILE A 87 3.75 -4.70 4.90
CA ILE A 87 2.99 -5.76 5.57
C ILE A 87 2.61 -6.82 4.55
N ASP A 88 3.28 -7.97 4.63
CA ASP A 88 2.94 -9.15 3.86
C ASP A 88 1.93 -10.03 4.63
N GLY A 89 1.10 -10.75 3.88
CA GLY A 89 0.11 -11.67 4.40
C GLY A 89 -0.61 -12.42 3.29
N TRP A 90 -1.72 -13.06 3.65
CA TRP A 90 -2.49 -13.94 2.78
C TRP A 90 -3.83 -13.31 2.41
N VAL A 91 -4.18 -13.39 1.13
CA VAL A 91 -5.52 -13.07 0.61
C VAL A 91 -6.08 -14.26 -0.16
N PRO A 92 -7.41 -14.43 -0.24
CA PRO A 92 -8.00 -15.43 -1.12
C PRO A 92 -7.65 -15.12 -2.59
N GLY A 93 -7.12 -16.10 -3.30
CA GLY A 93 -6.69 -15.97 -4.70
C GLY A 93 -7.83 -15.55 -5.63
N GLY A 94 -9.05 -16.03 -5.36
CA GLY A 94 -10.26 -15.61 -6.08
C GLY A 94 -10.61 -14.12 -5.95
N ASN A 95 -9.99 -13.40 -5.02
CA ASN A 95 -10.14 -11.96 -4.84
C ASN A 95 -9.10 -11.15 -5.64
N THR A 96 -8.28 -11.84 -6.43
CA THR A 96 -7.23 -11.23 -7.25
C THR A 96 -7.36 -11.65 -8.71
N THR A 97 -6.82 -10.84 -9.62
CA THR A 97 -6.61 -11.22 -11.01
C THR A 97 -5.14 -11.02 -11.35
N CYS A 98 -4.49 -12.15 -11.61
CA CYS A 98 -3.18 -12.34 -12.22
C CYS A 98 -3.43 -13.32 -13.39
#